data_AF-A0A0M2UUM1-F1
#
_entry.id   AF-A0A0M2UUM1-F1
#
_cell.length_a   1.000
_cell.length_b   1.000
_cell.length_c   1.000
_cell.angle_alpha   90.00
_cell.angle_beta   90.00
_cell.angle_gamma   90.00
#
_symmetry.space_group_name_H-M   'P 1'
#
loop_
_entity.id
_entity.type
_entity.pdbx_description
1 polymer ?
#
loop_
_entity_poly.entity_id
_entity_poly.type
_entity_poly.pdbx_seq_one_letter_code
_entity_poly.pdbx_strand_id
1 'polypeptide(L)'
;MPSSKACGTSECHETQYSEQGQGGIGSHASCSSFAQVECAWSIERPPGDTAGCTFCHTSPEERCSTCHQRHQFDPKVARKSEQCKTCHWGKDHRDWEAYDIGLHGTVYQVNKWDPKQFDWDKKLADADYVGPTCQYCHMRGGHHNVQRFSTVYASMGMSMADRARRIWKEKRDRWASVCDDCHSPRFAKENLQAMDESVKDAGLKYRETFQIAADLVKDGVADPMPKDLCPDWSGQHIWSLKIGAYHDDPAFGGKAGESGEFRMSNCSDIERLCFESVGYFQTYIYKGMAHGSWNDATYSDGSFGMDRWLVNVKQDASQARRLAALEKKVGITWVPESFWKTGEWLDQLTGPYIVKNHPGKTIFDLCPDPGWLDTHHAPAEEVEYINRKIKELGWKTG
;
A
#
# COMPACT_ATOMS: atom_id res chain seq x y z
N MET A 1 21.21 5.29 21.35
CA MET A 1 21.30 4.28 20.27
C MET A 1 21.60 5.02 18.98
N PRO A 2 22.57 4.58 18.16
CA PRO A 2 22.88 5.27 16.90
C PRO A 2 21.73 5.11 15.90
N SER A 3 21.18 6.22 15.42
CA SER A 3 20.21 6.23 14.32
C SER A 3 20.93 6.21 12.97
N SER A 4 20.16 6.19 11.88
CA SER A 4 20.68 6.33 10.52
C SER A 4 21.52 7.59 10.34
N LYS A 5 21.16 8.69 11.00
CA LYS A 5 21.90 9.95 11.00
C LYS A 5 23.31 9.81 11.61
N ALA A 6 23.47 8.94 12.61
CA ALA A 6 24.78 8.65 13.19
C ALA A 6 25.66 7.79 12.27
N CYS A 7 25.06 6.89 11.49
CA CYS A 7 25.77 6.13 10.46
C CYS A 7 26.13 6.99 9.24
N GLY A 8 25.25 7.93 8.90
CA GLY A 8 25.30 8.78 7.71
C GLY A 8 26.10 10.07 7.85
N THR A 9 26.97 10.20 8.86
CA THR A 9 27.87 11.35 8.95
C THR A 9 28.87 11.34 7.80
N SER A 10 29.39 12.52 7.44
CA SER A 10 30.36 12.70 6.35
C SER A 10 31.65 11.89 6.52
N GLU A 11 32.01 11.55 7.75
CA GLU A 11 33.18 10.73 8.07
C GLU A 11 32.91 9.21 7.99
N CYS A 12 31.66 8.78 7.81
CA CYS A 12 31.24 7.38 7.87
C CYS A 12 30.57 6.89 6.57
N HIS A 13 29.24 6.76 6.58
CA HIS A 13 28.45 6.17 5.49
C HIS A 13 27.45 7.17 4.90
N GLU A 14 27.88 8.44 4.73
CA GLU A 14 27.09 9.50 4.11
C GLU A 14 26.55 9.07 2.74
N THR A 15 27.34 8.39 1.91
CA THR A 15 26.88 7.92 0.60
C THR A 15 25.60 7.08 0.69
N GLN A 16 25.58 6.03 1.52
CA GLN A 16 24.41 5.16 1.68
C GLN A 16 23.23 5.89 2.33
N TYR A 17 23.50 6.81 3.27
CA TYR A 17 22.46 7.62 3.89
C TYR A 17 21.80 8.56 2.87
N SER A 18 22.60 9.29 2.09
CA SER A 18 22.12 10.17 1.02
C SER A 18 21.42 9.40 -0.08
N GLU A 19 21.95 8.23 -0.48
CA GLU A 19 21.28 7.34 -1.42
C GLU A 19 19.90 6.94 -0.91
N GLN A 20 19.79 6.41 0.31
CA GLN A 20 18.48 6.03 0.87
C GLN A 20 17.52 7.23 0.92
N GLY A 21 18.02 8.40 1.34
CA GLY A 21 17.26 9.65 1.46
C GLY A 21 16.72 10.22 0.14
N GLN A 22 17.14 9.72 -1.01
CA GLN A 22 16.55 10.09 -2.32
C GLN A 22 15.17 9.44 -2.55
N GLY A 23 14.75 8.51 -1.70
CA GLY A 23 13.44 7.87 -1.82
C GLY A 23 12.30 8.87 -1.60
N GLY A 24 11.22 8.74 -2.38
CA GLY A 24 10.01 9.54 -2.20
C GLY A 24 9.06 8.93 -1.17
N ILE A 25 7.78 9.34 -1.23
CA ILE A 25 6.71 8.75 -0.42
C ILE A 25 6.63 7.23 -0.61
N GLY A 26 6.47 6.49 0.50
CA GLY A 26 6.38 5.02 0.50
C GLY A 26 7.71 4.32 0.21
N SER A 27 8.84 4.99 0.45
CA SER A 27 10.18 4.42 0.38
C SER A 27 10.76 4.22 1.79
N HIS A 28 11.98 3.68 1.88
CA HIS A 28 12.73 3.63 3.13
C HIS A 28 13.10 5.02 3.70
N ALA A 29 12.95 6.09 2.93
CA ALA A 29 13.20 7.46 3.38
C ALA A 29 12.01 8.12 4.09
N SER A 30 10.81 7.53 3.98
CA SER A 30 9.58 8.13 4.54
C SER A 30 8.69 7.12 5.26
N CYS A 31 9.12 5.87 5.40
CA CYS A 31 8.33 4.81 6.02
C CYS A 31 8.11 5.04 7.52
N SER A 32 9.01 5.77 8.18
CA SER A 32 8.85 6.23 9.56
C SER A 32 8.18 7.60 9.59
N SER A 33 8.83 8.62 9.03
CA SER A 33 8.46 10.03 9.25
C SER A 33 7.10 10.42 8.69
N PHE A 34 6.62 9.71 7.66
CA PHE A 34 5.27 9.88 7.14
C PHE A 34 4.39 8.70 7.57
N ALA A 35 4.69 7.51 7.02
CA ALA A 35 3.74 6.40 7.08
C ALA A 35 3.47 5.88 8.51
N GLN A 36 4.41 6.03 9.44
CA GLN A 36 4.25 5.57 10.83
C GLN A 36 3.91 6.70 11.81
N VAL A 37 4.60 7.84 11.72
CA VAL A 37 4.34 8.97 12.61
C VAL A 37 2.93 9.51 12.42
N GLU A 38 2.44 9.56 11.17
CA GLU A 38 1.10 10.01 10.81
C GLU A 38 0.13 8.83 10.53
N CYS A 39 0.42 7.65 11.10
CA CYS A 39 -0.42 6.46 10.92
C CYS A 39 -1.75 6.61 11.69
N ALA A 40 -2.84 6.88 10.97
CA ALA A 40 -4.18 7.04 11.54
C ALA A 40 -4.55 5.94 12.55
N TRP A 41 -4.42 4.66 12.17
CA TRP A 41 -4.79 3.55 13.06
C TRP A 41 -3.86 3.42 14.28
N SER A 42 -2.57 3.78 14.14
CA SER A 42 -1.67 3.76 15.30
C SER A 42 -1.96 4.87 16.29
N ILE A 43 -2.45 6.02 15.80
CA ILE A 43 -2.90 7.15 16.62
C ILE A 43 -4.26 6.81 17.28
N GLU A 44 -5.17 6.23 16.51
CA GLU A 44 -6.54 5.94 16.92
C GLU A 44 -6.60 4.99 18.13
N ARG A 45 -5.70 3.99 18.17
CA ARG A 45 -5.81 2.79 18.99
C ARG A 45 -4.87 2.78 20.20
N PRO A 46 -5.18 1.99 21.25
CA PRO A 46 -4.28 1.83 22.39
C PRO A 46 -2.88 1.32 21.98
N PRO A 47 -1.80 1.82 22.63
CA PRO A 47 -0.45 1.38 22.34
C PRO A 47 -0.29 -0.09 22.75
N GLY A 48 -0.03 -0.95 21.77
CA GLY A 48 -0.07 -2.40 21.93
C GLY A 48 -0.83 -3.06 20.80
N ASP A 49 -1.99 -2.50 20.42
CA ASP A 49 -2.83 -2.94 19.30
C ASP A 49 -2.02 -2.91 17.99
N THR A 50 -1.33 -1.79 17.77
CA THR A 50 -0.50 -1.50 16.58
C THR A 50 1.00 -1.45 16.89
N ALA A 51 1.46 -2.05 18.00
CA ALA A 51 2.87 -1.97 18.40
C ALA A 51 3.82 -2.53 17.33
N GLY A 52 3.39 -3.58 16.62
CA GLY A 52 4.12 -4.15 15.49
C GLY A 52 4.37 -3.17 14.34
N CYS A 53 3.46 -2.21 14.12
CA CYS A 53 3.60 -1.16 13.10
C CYS A 53 4.84 -0.31 13.38
N THR A 54 4.98 0.18 14.62
CA THR A 54 6.15 0.95 15.06
C THR A 54 7.44 0.15 14.90
N PHE A 55 7.47 -1.12 15.30
CA PHE A 55 8.67 -1.95 15.19
C PHE A 55 9.08 -2.21 13.75
N CYS A 56 8.11 -2.35 12.85
CA CYS A 56 8.34 -2.57 11.43
C CYS A 56 8.77 -1.26 10.74
N HIS A 57 7.89 -0.26 10.70
CA HIS A 57 8.01 0.91 9.85
C HIS A 57 9.15 1.85 10.22
N THR A 58 9.52 1.94 11.51
CA THR A 58 10.61 2.82 11.92
C THR A 58 11.99 2.29 11.52
N SER A 59 12.10 0.96 11.31
CA SER A 59 13.40 0.30 11.14
C SER A 59 14.19 0.81 9.92
N PRO A 60 13.65 0.83 8.69
CA PRO A 60 14.43 1.18 7.51
C PRO A 60 14.95 2.62 7.53
N GLU A 61 14.15 3.56 8.01
CA GLU A 61 14.48 4.98 8.01
C GLU A 61 15.39 5.37 9.18
N GLU A 62 15.11 4.89 10.38
CA GLU A 62 15.80 5.35 11.59
C GLU A 62 16.97 4.46 12.00
N ARG A 63 17.08 3.22 11.50
CA ARG A 63 18.07 2.24 11.97
C ARG A 63 18.75 1.50 10.82
N CYS A 64 20.02 1.81 10.56
CA CYS A 64 20.81 1.11 9.54
C CYS A 64 21.09 -0.36 9.87
N SER A 65 20.73 -0.89 11.05
CA SER A 65 20.87 -2.32 11.37
C SER A 65 19.86 -3.24 10.65
N THR A 66 19.05 -2.70 9.73
CA THR A 66 17.86 -3.36 9.17
C THR A 66 18.21 -4.55 8.27
N CYS A 67 19.05 -4.36 7.25
CA CYS A 67 19.40 -5.44 6.31
C CYS A 67 20.70 -6.16 6.68
N HIS A 68 21.68 -5.45 7.22
CA HIS A 68 22.95 -6.01 7.71
C HIS A 68 22.93 -5.96 9.24
N GLN A 69 22.52 -7.07 9.87
CA GLN A 69 22.14 -7.07 11.28
C GLN A 69 23.29 -6.65 12.20
N ARG A 70 22.94 -5.85 13.20
CA ARG A 70 23.83 -5.54 14.32
C ARG A 70 24.17 -6.82 15.10
N HIS A 71 25.36 -6.97 15.67
CA HIS A 71 26.54 -6.10 15.55
C HIS A 71 27.53 -6.59 14.49
N GLN A 72 27.12 -7.53 13.63
CA GLN A 72 27.99 -8.10 12.60
C GLN A 72 28.13 -7.18 11.38
N PHE A 73 27.04 -6.49 11.01
CA PHE A 73 26.99 -5.56 9.88
C PHE A 73 27.56 -6.12 8.57
N ASP A 74 27.31 -7.41 8.30
CA ASP A 74 27.88 -8.11 7.15
C ASP A 74 27.07 -7.83 5.86
N PRO A 75 27.68 -7.20 4.83
CA PRO A 75 27.00 -6.97 3.55
C PRO A 75 26.62 -8.27 2.83
N LYS A 76 27.31 -9.39 3.09
CA LYS A 76 27.01 -10.68 2.46
C LYS A 76 25.66 -11.21 2.91
N VAL A 77 25.35 -11.08 4.21
CA VAL A 77 24.01 -11.45 4.70
C VAL A 77 22.95 -10.49 4.20
N ALA A 78 23.28 -9.20 4.04
CA ALA A 78 22.35 -8.18 3.55
C ALA A 78 21.94 -8.37 2.08
N ARG A 79 22.73 -9.12 1.28
CA ARG A 79 22.43 -9.40 -0.13
C ARG A 79 21.45 -10.57 -0.35
N LYS A 80 21.11 -11.31 0.71
CA LYS A 80 20.18 -12.44 0.66
C LYS A 80 18.73 -11.96 0.61
N SER A 81 17.90 -12.55 -0.25
CA SER A 81 16.52 -12.11 -0.45
C SER A 81 15.65 -12.19 0.80
N GLU A 82 15.95 -13.13 1.72
CA GLU A 82 15.24 -13.29 2.98
C GLU A 82 15.35 -12.06 3.90
N GLN A 83 16.27 -11.12 3.65
CA GLN A 83 16.34 -9.90 4.47
C GLN A 83 15.12 -9.01 4.29
N CYS A 84 14.53 -8.99 3.09
CA CYS A 84 13.34 -8.19 2.81
C CYS A 84 12.10 -8.79 3.49
N LYS A 85 12.04 -10.12 3.64
CA LYS A 85 10.82 -10.84 4.01
C LYS A 85 10.28 -10.53 5.41
N THR A 86 11.09 -9.98 6.30
CA THR A 86 10.62 -9.66 7.65
C THR A 86 9.62 -8.49 7.67
N CYS A 87 9.61 -7.67 6.62
CA CYS A 87 8.71 -6.53 6.45
C CYS A 87 7.86 -6.68 5.18
N HIS A 88 8.47 -7.09 4.07
CA HIS A 88 7.83 -7.23 2.76
C HIS A 88 7.13 -8.58 2.60
N TRP A 89 6.08 -8.82 3.39
CA TRP A 89 5.30 -10.05 3.40
C TRP A 89 3.87 -9.80 3.91
N GLY A 90 3.01 -10.82 3.90
CA GLY A 90 1.78 -10.80 4.67
C GLY A 90 0.57 -10.26 3.90
N LYS A 91 -0.31 -9.52 4.60
CA LYS A 91 -1.71 -9.38 4.19
C LYS A 91 -1.93 -8.33 3.10
N ASP A 92 -1.14 -7.28 3.06
CA ASP A 92 -1.33 -6.12 2.18
C ASP A 92 -0.17 -5.96 1.17
N HIS A 93 0.91 -6.70 1.34
CA HIS A 93 2.03 -6.72 0.39
C HIS A 93 2.77 -8.07 0.39
N ARG A 94 2.21 -9.07 -0.32
CA ARG A 94 2.88 -10.36 -0.61
C ARG A 94 4.05 -10.20 -1.59
N ASP A 95 5.04 -9.42 -1.20
CA ASP A 95 6.27 -9.20 -1.96
C ASP A 95 7.17 -10.44 -1.89
N TRP A 96 7.49 -10.87 -0.67
CA TRP A 96 8.28 -12.07 -0.42
C TRP A 96 7.57 -13.32 -0.95
N GLU A 97 6.30 -13.54 -0.60
CA GLU A 97 5.59 -14.75 -0.99
C GLU A 97 5.52 -14.89 -2.51
N ALA A 98 5.23 -13.79 -3.22
CA ALA A 98 5.18 -13.80 -4.68
C ALA A 98 6.56 -14.08 -5.31
N TYR A 99 7.63 -13.53 -4.74
CA TYR A 99 9.00 -13.85 -5.18
C TYR A 99 9.36 -15.31 -4.89
N ASP A 100 9.22 -15.75 -3.64
CA ASP A 100 9.66 -17.04 -3.11
C ASP A 100 9.01 -18.21 -3.85
N ILE A 101 7.70 -18.12 -4.10
CA ILE A 101 6.95 -19.17 -4.79
C ILE A 101 7.07 -19.08 -6.33
N GLY A 102 7.44 -17.90 -6.85
CA GLY A 102 7.70 -17.71 -8.27
C GLY A 102 8.92 -18.49 -8.75
N LEU A 103 9.14 -18.55 -10.07
CA LEU A 103 10.31 -19.25 -10.62
C LEU A 103 11.64 -18.60 -10.20
N HIS A 104 11.67 -17.28 -10.01
CA HIS A 104 12.86 -16.61 -9.47
C HIS A 104 13.18 -17.11 -8.04
N GLY A 105 12.18 -17.16 -7.16
CA GLY A 105 12.34 -17.68 -5.80
C GLY A 105 12.64 -19.17 -5.75
N THR A 106 12.06 -19.96 -6.66
CA THR A 106 12.38 -21.39 -6.81
C THR A 106 13.86 -21.59 -7.18
N VAL A 107 14.33 -20.87 -8.21
CA VAL A 107 15.75 -20.89 -8.62
C VAL A 107 16.64 -20.45 -7.45
N TYR A 108 16.24 -19.38 -6.75
CA TYR A 108 16.95 -18.90 -5.58
C TYR A 108 17.02 -19.95 -4.46
N GLN A 109 15.90 -20.53 -4.03
CA GLN A 109 15.87 -21.47 -2.91
C GLN A 109 16.71 -22.73 -3.18
N VAL A 110 16.68 -23.23 -4.41
CA VAL A 110 17.43 -24.42 -4.83
C VAL A 110 18.95 -24.14 -4.88
N ASN A 111 19.35 -22.93 -5.26
CA ASN A 111 20.75 -22.64 -5.61
C ASN A 111 21.48 -21.68 -4.65
N LYS A 112 20.79 -20.99 -3.72
CA LYS A 112 21.37 -19.92 -2.87
C LYS A 112 22.57 -20.32 -2.00
N TRP A 113 22.81 -21.62 -1.85
CA TRP A 113 23.94 -22.17 -1.10
C TRP A 113 25.05 -22.74 -1.98
N ASP A 114 24.85 -22.83 -3.29
CA ASP A 114 25.92 -23.15 -4.25
C ASP A 114 26.63 -21.85 -4.66
N PRO A 115 27.89 -21.63 -4.23
CA PRO A 115 28.64 -20.43 -4.56
C PRO A 115 28.92 -20.26 -6.07
N LYS A 116 28.74 -21.31 -6.88
CA LYS A 116 28.81 -21.20 -8.34
C LYS A 116 27.57 -20.57 -8.95
N GLN A 117 26.44 -20.59 -8.24
CA GLN A 117 25.16 -20.05 -8.69
C GLN A 117 24.86 -18.70 -8.02
N PHE A 118 25.22 -18.58 -6.73
CA PHE A 118 25.06 -17.38 -5.92
C PHE A 118 26.32 -17.13 -5.07
N ASP A 119 27.19 -16.25 -5.56
CA ASP A 119 28.37 -15.80 -4.83
C ASP A 119 28.08 -14.53 -4.01
N TRP A 120 27.84 -14.69 -2.72
CA TRP A 120 27.51 -13.59 -1.80
C TRP A 120 28.69 -12.65 -1.50
N ASP A 121 29.92 -13.03 -1.86
CA ASP A 121 31.10 -12.19 -1.67
C ASP A 121 31.13 -11.02 -2.67
N LYS A 122 30.53 -11.20 -3.86
CA LYS A 122 30.45 -10.17 -4.89
C LYS A 122 29.59 -8.99 -4.44
N LYS A 123 30.00 -7.79 -4.84
CA LYS A 123 29.16 -6.59 -4.73
C LYS A 123 27.99 -6.71 -5.71
N LEU A 124 26.89 -6.00 -5.45
CA LEU A 124 25.72 -6.01 -6.33
C LEU A 124 26.00 -5.44 -7.74
N ALA A 125 27.03 -4.61 -7.89
CA ALA A 125 27.48 -4.14 -9.20
C ALA A 125 28.14 -5.24 -10.05
N ASP A 126 28.68 -6.27 -9.40
CA ASP A 126 29.40 -7.39 -10.02
C ASP A 126 28.61 -8.70 -9.91
N ALA A 127 27.37 -8.64 -9.44
CA ALA A 127 26.54 -9.82 -9.22
C ALA A 127 26.17 -10.46 -10.57
N ASP A 128 26.44 -11.75 -10.69
CA ASP A 128 26.24 -12.57 -11.89
C ASP A 128 25.47 -13.86 -11.57
N TYR A 129 24.49 -13.74 -10.68
CA TYR A 129 23.70 -14.85 -10.18
C TYR A 129 22.89 -15.54 -11.29
N VAL A 130 22.64 -16.84 -11.11
CA VAL A 130 21.77 -17.62 -12.04
C VAL A 130 20.30 -17.14 -12.04
N GLY A 131 19.85 -16.52 -10.95
CA GLY A 131 18.53 -15.92 -10.81
C GLY A 131 18.59 -14.65 -9.97
N PRO A 132 17.61 -13.73 -10.09
CA PRO A 132 17.66 -12.45 -9.40
C PRO A 132 17.36 -12.60 -7.90
N THR A 133 17.88 -11.69 -7.09
CA THR A 133 17.43 -11.44 -5.71
C THR A 133 16.62 -10.15 -5.66
N CYS A 134 15.92 -9.88 -4.56
CA CYS A 134 15.28 -8.58 -4.30
C CYS A 134 16.26 -7.41 -4.55
N GLN A 135 17.47 -7.54 -4.02
CA GLN A 135 18.55 -6.57 -4.09
C GLN A 135 19.09 -6.40 -5.52
N TYR A 136 19.14 -7.48 -6.31
CA TYR A 136 19.56 -7.43 -7.70
C TYR A 136 18.70 -6.47 -8.53
N CYS A 137 17.38 -6.53 -8.32
CA CYS A 137 16.40 -5.73 -9.02
C CYS A 137 16.24 -4.32 -8.41
N HIS A 138 16.02 -4.23 -7.09
CA HIS A 138 15.62 -2.98 -6.43
C HIS A 138 16.80 -2.16 -5.89
N MET A 139 17.92 -2.79 -5.58
CA MET A 139 19.16 -2.13 -5.15
C MET A 139 20.23 -2.26 -6.22
N ARG A 140 19.84 -2.07 -7.49
CA ARG A 140 20.70 -2.27 -8.65
C ARG A 140 22.01 -1.50 -8.51
N GLY A 141 23.14 -2.19 -8.67
CA GLY A 141 24.48 -1.63 -8.48
C GLY A 141 24.88 -1.37 -7.01
N GLY A 142 24.02 -1.70 -6.04
CA GLY A 142 24.23 -1.46 -4.61
C GLY A 142 23.63 -0.17 -4.07
N HIS A 143 22.80 0.55 -4.86
CA HIS A 143 22.22 1.82 -4.47
C HIS A 143 21.13 1.66 -3.38
N HIS A 144 21.15 2.50 -2.34
CA HIS A 144 20.27 2.36 -1.16
C HIS A 144 18.86 2.96 -1.29
N ASN A 145 18.60 3.82 -2.28
CA ASN A 145 17.22 4.12 -2.69
C ASN A 145 16.57 2.88 -3.33
N VAL A 146 15.91 2.05 -2.52
CA VAL A 146 15.21 0.84 -2.97
C VAL A 146 14.02 1.15 -3.91
N GLN A 147 13.55 2.40 -3.93
CA GLN A 147 12.47 2.87 -4.80
C GLN A 147 12.99 3.40 -6.15
N ARG A 148 14.30 3.49 -6.37
CA ARG A 148 14.92 4.20 -7.52
C ARG A 148 14.45 3.72 -8.90
N PHE A 149 14.04 2.47 -9.01
CA PHE A 149 13.53 1.89 -10.27
C PHE A 149 12.00 1.92 -10.37
N SER A 150 11.27 2.23 -9.30
CA SER A 150 9.81 2.29 -9.32
C SER A 150 9.29 3.24 -10.40
N THR A 151 8.25 2.82 -11.12
CA THR A 151 7.66 3.63 -12.19
C THR A 151 6.92 4.84 -11.61
N VAL A 152 5.96 4.59 -10.72
CA VAL A 152 5.12 5.58 -10.06
C VAL A 152 4.59 4.96 -8.76
N TYR A 153 4.50 5.76 -7.69
CA TYR A 153 3.88 5.32 -6.45
C TYR A 153 2.37 5.14 -6.66
N ALA A 154 1.84 4.01 -6.20
CA ALA A 154 0.47 3.61 -6.46
C ALA A 154 -0.23 3.11 -5.19
N SER A 155 0.13 3.67 -4.03
CA SER A 155 -0.43 3.31 -2.71
C SER A 155 -0.46 1.79 -2.49
N MET A 156 0.72 1.17 -2.44
CA MET A 156 0.93 -0.29 -2.35
C MET A 156 0.42 -1.14 -3.54
N GLY A 157 -0.24 -0.53 -4.53
CA GLY A 157 -0.94 -1.22 -5.63
C GLY A 157 -2.47 -1.12 -5.53
N MET A 158 -2.99 -0.42 -4.51
CA MET A 158 -4.42 -0.14 -4.38
C MET A 158 -4.87 0.87 -5.45
N SER A 159 -4.05 1.89 -5.72
CA SER A 159 -4.27 2.79 -6.85
C SER A 159 -3.84 2.09 -8.14
N MET A 160 -4.67 2.18 -9.18
CA MET A 160 -4.37 1.59 -10.47
C MET A 160 -3.55 2.57 -11.33
N ALA A 161 -2.42 2.08 -11.86
CA ALA A 161 -1.65 2.78 -12.88
C ALA A 161 -1.24 1.78 -13.97
N ASP A 162 -1.62 2.06 -15.21
CA ASP A 162 -1.16 1.34 -16.40
C ASP A 162 0.28 1.77 -16.72
N ARG A 163 1.25 0.98 -16.25
CA ARG A 163 2.69 1.31 -16.36
C ARG A 163 3.26 0.99 -17.75
N ALA A 164 2.47 0.36 -18.65
CA ALA A 164 2.80 0.22 -20.07
C ALA A 164 2.48 1.47 -20.89
N ARG A 165 1.72 2.43 -20.35
CA ARG A 165 1.39 3.68 -21.05
C ARG A 165 2.65 4.40 -21.51
N ARG A 166 2.56 5.05 -22.68
CA ARG A 166 3.67 5.80 -23.31
C ARG A 166 4.33 6.83 -22.40
N ILE A 167 3.56 7.42 -21.47
CA ILE A 167 4.06 8.37 -20.47
C ILE A 167 5.14 7.74 -19.56
N TRP A 168 5.11 6.42 -19.36
CA TRP A 168 6.03 5.67 -18.51
C TRP A 168 7.08 4.87 -19.29
N LYS A 169 7.16 5.04 -20.62
CA LYS A 169 8.00 4.22 -21.50
C LYS A 169 9.46 4.16 -21.04
N GLU A 170 10.07 5.30 -20.71
CA GLU A 170 11.48 5.35 -20.28
C GLU A 170 11.71 4.57 -18.98
N LYS A 171 10.79 4.70 -18.01
CA LYS A 171 10.85 3.94 -16.76
C LYS A 171 10.60 2.44 -16.96
N ARG A 172 9.70 2.07 -17.89
CA ARG A 172 9.48 0.66 -18.26
C ARG A 172 10.69 0.07 -18.98
N ASP A 173 11.31 0.81 -19.90
CA ASP A 173 12.53 0.38 -20.57
C ASP A 173 13.68 0.16 -19.57
N ARG A 174 13.76 1.01 -18.53
CA ARG A 174 14.72 0.82 -17.43
C ARG A 174 14.48 -0.47 -16.65
N TRP A 175 13.23 -0.88 -16.44
CA TRP A 175 12.93 -2.21 -15.87
C TRP A 175 13.31 -3.33 -16.81
N ALA A 176 12.96 -3.21 -18.10
CA ALA A 176 13.36 -4.21 -19.10
C ALA A 176 14.88 -4.40 -19.13
N SER A 177 15.68 -3.33 -18.99
CA SER A 177 17.14 -3.44 -18.94
C SER A 177 17.70 -4.20 -17.74
N VAL A 178 16.92 -4.37 -16.66
CA VAL A 178 17.30 -5.27 -15.54
C VAL A 178 17.04 -6.72 -15.93
N CYS A 179 15.92 -6.97 -16.61
CA CYS A 179 15.58 -8.31 -17.09
C CYS A 179 16.49 -8.78 -18.24
N ASP A 180 17.04 -7.84 -19.00
CA ASP A 180 17.90 -8.07 -20.17
C ASP A 180 19.21 -8.80 -19.82
N ASP A 181 19.61 -8.85 -18.54
CA ASP A 181 20.78 -9.61 -18.10
C ASP A 181 20.61 -11.13 -18.34
N CYS A 182 19.36 -11.63 -18.30
CA CYS A 182 19.06 -13.07 -18.41
C CYS A 182 17.97 -13.42 -19.44
N HIS A 183 17.22 -12.43 -19.92
CA HIS A 183 16.12 -12.64 -20.85
C HIS A 183 16.23 -11.76 -22.09
N SER A 184 15.53 -12.13 -23.17
CA SER A 184 15.41 -11.22 -24.30
C SER A 184 14.54 -10.00 -23.92
N PRO A 185 14.84 -8.80 -24.46
CA PRO A 185 14.05 -7.60 -24.17
C PRO A 185 12.57 -7.73 -24.49
N ARG A 186 12.24 -8.54 -25.52
CA ARG A 186 10.85 -8.82 -25.90
C ARG A 186 10.12 -9.60 -24.81
N PHE A 187 10.73 -10.69 -24.32
CA PHE A 187 10.13 -11.52 -23.27
C PHE A 187 9.84 -10.68 -22.01
N ALA A 188 10.83 -9.90 -21.56
CA ALA A 188 10.66 -9.05 -20.38
C ALA A 188 9.52 -8.04 -20.54
N LYS A 189 9.47 -7.34 -21.68
CA LYS A 189 8.45 -6.31 -21.94
C LYS A 189 7.05 -6.88 -22.06
N GLU A 190 6.88 -7.99 -22.77
CA GLU A 190 5.57 -8.64 -22.92
C GLU A 190 5.09 -9.23 -21.58
N ASN A 191 5.99 -9.79 -20.76
CA ASN A 191 5.64 -10.25 -19.41
C ASN A 191 5.22 -9.10 -18.48
N LEU A 192 5.96 -7.99 -18.49
CA LEU A 192 5.58 -6.79 -17.71
C LEU A 192 4.30 -6.14 -18.23
N GLN A 193 3.99 -6.27 -19.52
CA GLN A 193 2.70 -5.84 -20.06
C GLN A 193 1.55 -6.69 -19.54
N ALA A 194 1.73 -8.00 -19.39
CA ALA A 194 0.71 -8.87 -18.78
C ALA A 194 0.40 -8.48 -17.32
N MET A 195 1.40 -8.02 -16.56
CA MET A 195 1.19 -7.40 -15.25
C MET A 195 0.27 -6.17 -15.35
N ASP A 196 0.51 -5.28 -16.33
CA ASP A 196 -0.32 -4.07 -16.50
C ASP A 196 -1.78 -4.40 -16.85
N GLU A 197 -2.01 -5.39 -17.71
CA GLU A 197 -3.37 -5.86 -18.02
C GLU A 197 -4.05 -6.44 -16.77
N SER A 198 -3.34 -7.28 -16.02
CA SER A 198 -3.88 -7.87 -14.78
C SER A 198 -4.26 -6.80 -13.75
N VAL A 199 -3.45 -5.75 -13.62
CA VAL A 199 -3.73 -4.61 -12.72
C VAL A 199 -4.93 -3.78 -13.20
N LYS A 200 -5.09 -3.58 -14.52
CA LYS A 200 -6.26 -2.90 -15.08
C LYS A 200 -7.55 -3.69 -14.86
N ASP A 201 -7.51 -4.99 -15.09
CA ASP A 201 -8.66 -5.88 -14.93
C ASP A 201 -9.04 -6.05 -13.45
N ALA A 202 -8.07 -6.08 -12.54
CA ALA A 202 -8.35 -6.02 -11.11
C ALA A 202 -9.07 -4.71 -10.73
N GLY A 203 -8.58 -3.57 -11.23
CA GLY A 203 -9.25 -2.28 -11.04
C GLY A 203 -10.66 -2.22 -11.65
N LEU A 204 -10.94 -2.98 -12.70
CA LEU A 204 -12.30 -3.13 -13.25
C LEU A 204 -13.24 -3.81 -12.26
N LYS A 205 -12.80 -4.94 -11.67
CA LYS A 205 -13.58 -5.65 -10.64
C LYS A 205 -13.85 -4.74 -9.44
N TYR A 206 -12.83 -4.05 -8.95
CA TYR A 206 -13.00 -3.19 -7.78
C TYR A 206 -13.95 -2.01 -8.02
N ARG A 207 -13.97 -1.42 -9.22
CA ARG A 207 -14.96 -0.38 -9.55
C ARG A 207 -16.40 -0.90 -9.45
N GLU A 208 -16.66 -2.15 -9.86
CA GLU A 208 -17.97 -2.78 -9.69
C GLU A 208 -18.29 -3.00 -8.21
N THR A 209 -17.34 -3.53 -7.43
CA THR A 209 -17.49 -3.74 -5.98
C THR A 209 -17.79 -2.43 -5.25
N PHE A 210 -17.00 -1.39 -5.52
CA PHE A 210 -17.13 -0.08 -4.89
C PHE A 210 -18.47 0.58 -5.22
N GLN A 211 -18.92 0.48 -6.48
CA GLN A 211 -20.18 1.10 -6.90
C GLN A 211 -21.37 0.56 -6.08
N ILE A 212 -21.40 -0.75 -5.81
CA ILE A 212 -22.44 -1.38 -4.99
C ILE A 212 -22.45 -0.77 -3.57
N ALA A 213 -21.27 -0.65 -2.95
CA ALA A 213 -21.14 -0.06 -1.62
C ALA A 213 -21.55 1.42 -1.59
N ALA A 214 -21.10 2.20 -2.57
CA ALA A 214 -21.43 3.62 -2.72
C ALA A 214 -22.94 3.84 -2.88
N ASP A 215 -23.60 2.99 -3.68
CA ASP A 215 -25.04 3.09 -3.93
C ASP A 215 -25.86 2.82 -2.66
N LEU A 216 -25.44 1.90 -1.78
CA LEU A 216 -26.13 1.67 -0.50
C LEU A 216 -26.15 2.91 0.40
N VAL A 217 -25.02 3.61 0.48
CA VAL A 217 -24.90 4.83 1.28
C VAL A 217 -25.72 5.95 0.65
N LYS A 218 -25.63 6.14 -0.67
CA LYS A 218 -26.42 7.16 -1.39
C LYS A 218 -27.93 6.93 -1.29
N ASP A 219 -28.35 5.68 -1.35
CA ASP A 219 -29.76 5.31 -1.21
C ASP A 219 -30.24 5.34 0.25
N GLY A 220 -29.34 5.54 1.21
CA GLY A 220 -29.66 5.60 2.63
C GLY A 220 -30.06 4.25 3.24
N VAL A 221 -29.59 3.15 2.63
CA VAL A 221 -29.92 1.76 3.02
C VAL A 221 -28.69 0.95 3.42
N ALA A 222 -27.55 1.60 3.65
CA ALA A 222 -26.41 0.95 4.29
C ALA A 222 -26.72 0.65 5.76
N ASP A 223 -26.29 -0.51 6.24
CA ASP A 223 -26.62 -1.09 7.54
C ASP A 223 -25.36 -1.34 8.38
N PRO A 224 -24.93 -0.37 9.21
CA PRO A 224 -25.50 0.97 9.41
C PRO A 224 -24.91 2.03 8.46
N MET A 225 -25.52 3.22 8.46
CA MET A 225 -24.96 4.42 7.83
C MET A 225 -23.76 4.96 8.63
N PRO A 226 -22.82 5.71 8.03
CA PRO A 226 -21.62 6.21 8.72
C PRO A 226 -21.89 7.01 10.01
N LYS A 227 -22.96 7.81 10.03
CA LYS A 227 -23.41 8.58 11.21
C LYS A 227 -23.82 7.70 12.40
N ASP A 228 -24.03 6.41 12.17
CA ASP A 228 -24.49 5.45 13.14
C ASP A 228 -23.40 4.46 13.60
N LEU A 229 -22.19 4.60 13.07
CA LEU A 229 -20.97 3.98 13.59
C LEU A 229 -20.36 4.81 14.72
N CYS A 230 -19.38 4.24 15.42
CA CYS A 230 -18.46 4.97 16.28
C CYS A 230 -17.71 6.00 15.43
N PRO A 231 -17.47 7.22 15.93
CA PRO A 231 -16.66 8.21 15.20
C PRO A 231 -15.28 7.65 14.85
N ASP A 232 -14.79 8.02 13.66
CA ASP A 232 -13.45 7.65 13.16
C ASP A 232 -12.33 8.32 13.98
N TRP A 233 -11.06 8.03 13.63
CA TRP A 233 -9.91 8.57 14.35
C TRP A 233 -9.89 10.11 14.47
N SER A 234 -10.52 10.83 13.54
CA SER A 234 -10.57 12.29 13.55
C SER A 234 -11.69 12.86 14.41
N GLY A 235 -12.57 12.01 14.96
CA GLY A 235 -13.77 12.39 15.69
C GLY A 235 -14.96 12.69 14.78
N GLN A 236 -14.94 12.24 13.52
CA GLN A 236 -15.97 12.50 12.52
C GLN A 236 -16.75 11.22 12.19
N HIS A 237 -17.78 11.35 11.36
CA HIS A 237 -18.58 10.23 10.85
C HIS A 237 -18.55 10.24 9.31
N ILE A 238 -17.34 10.31 8.75
CA ILE A 238 -17.13 10.24 7.29
C ILE A 238 -17.18 8.77 6.87
N TRP A 239 -17.77 8.50 5.71
CA TRP A 239 -17.80 7.16 5.14
C TRP A 239 -16.38 6.63 4.91
N SER A 240 -16.10 5.38 5.34
CA SER A 240 -14.73 4.84 5.32
C SER A 240 -14.11 4.85 3.93
N LEU A 241 -14.90 4.58 2.90
CA LEU A 241 -14.41 4.45 1.52
C LEU A 241 -14.45 5.78 0.74
N LYS A 242 -14.75 6.91 1.40
CA LYS A 242 -14.75 8.22 0.72
C LYS A 242 -13.33 8.62 0.32
N ILE A 243 -13.08 8.73 -0.98
CA ILE A 243 -11.89 9.37 -1.55
C ILE A 243 -12.24 10.81 -1.94
N GLY A 244 -11.75 11.78 -1.17
CA GLY A 244 -12.10 13.20 -1.34
C GLY A 244 -11.75 13.78 -2.71
N ALA A 245 -10.74 13.22 -3.40
CA ALA A 245 -10.40 13.62 -4.78
C ALA A 245 -11.45 13.23 -5.83
N TYR A 246 -12.35 12.30 -5.52
CA TYR A 246 -13.36 11.78 -6.45
C TYR A 246 -14.80 11.95 -5.96
N HIS A 247 -15.01 12.23 -4.68
CA HIS A 247 -16.32 12.14 -4.04
C HIS A 247 -16.61 13.34 -3.15
N ASP A 248 -17.60 14.13 -3.57
CA ASP A 248 -18.16 15.26 -2.80
C ASP A 248 -19.66 15.08 -2.50
N ASP A 249 -20.17 13.84 -2.62
CA ASP A 249 -21.57 13.54 -2.29
C ASP A 249 -21.81 13.77 -0.79
N PRO A 250 -22.80 14.60 -0.39
CA PRO A 250 -23.09 14.87 1.02
C PRO A 250 -23.39 13.62 1.84
N ALA A 251 -23.88 12.54 1.22
CA ALA A 251 -24.16 11.27 1.89
C ALA A 251 -22.90 10.63 2.48
N PHE A 252 -21.72 10.96 1.96
CA PHE A 252 -20.44 10.43 2.44
C PHE A 252 -19.83 11.22 3.60
N GLY A 253 -20.36 12.40 3.94
CA GLY A 253 -19.87 13.25 5.02
C GLY A 253 -18.54 13.94 4.72
N GLY A 254 -18.03 14.70 5.70
CA GLY A 254 -16.77 15.47 5.59
C GLY A 254 -16.86 16.71 4.70
N LYS A 255 -15.78 17.50 4.66
CA LYS A 255 -15.61 18.66 3.78
C LYS A 255 -15.32 18.22 2.34
N ALA A 256 -15.48 19.14 1.39
CA ALA A 256 -15.08 18.90 0.00
C ALA A 256 -13.58 18.62 -0.08
N GLY A 257 -13.18 17.59 -0.84
CA GLY A 257 -11.78 17.15 -0.93
C GLY A 257 -11.25 16.34 0.27
N GLU A 258 -11.98 16.28 1.40
CA GLU A 258 -11.60 15.48 2.57
C GLU A 258 -11.97 14.01 2.35
N SER A 259 -11.01 13.10 2.54
CA SER A 259 -11.25 11.65 2.48
C SER A 259 -11.72 11.13 3.84
N GLY A 260 -12.43 10.00 3.84
CA GLY A 260 -12.70 9.26 5.06
C GLY A 260 -11.47 8.47 5.53
N GLU A 261 -11.53 7.98 6.76
CA GLU A 261 -10.56 7.01 7.24
C GLU A 261 -10.81 5.65 6.56
N PHE A 262 -9.96 5.34 5.57
CA PHE A 262 -9.97 4.05 4.89
C PHE A 262 -9.51 2.95 5.86
N ARG A 263 -10.39 1.99 6.17
CA ARG A 263 -10.17 0.99 7.24
C ARG A 263 -10.93 -0.31 7.02
N MET A 264 -10.52 -1.35 7.74
CA MET A 264 -11.21 -2.64 7.81
C MET A 264 -12.00 -2.84 9.13
N SER A 265 -11.96 -1.85 10.02
CA SER A 265 -12.54 -1.88 11.37
C SER A 265 -13.60 -0.80 11.55
N ASN A 266 -14.48 -0.92 12.54
CA ASN A 266 -15.50 0.08 12.85
C ASN A 266 -16.24 0.56 11.57
N CYS A 267 -16.79 -0.40 10.84
CA CYS A 267 -17.47 -0.22 9.56
C CYS A 267 -18.42 -1.39 9.30
N SER A 268 -19.28 -1.25 8.29
CA SER A 268 -20.10 -2.35 7.80
C SER A 268 -19.26 -3.46 7.17
N ASP A 269 -19.82 -4.67 7.05
CA ASP A 269 -19.14 -5.76 6.33
C ASP A 269 -18.84 -5.39 4.87
N ILE A 270 -19.74 -4.65 4.21
CA ILE A 270 -19.53 -4.22 2.83
C ILE A 270 -18.33 -3.27 2.71
N GLU A 271 -18.17 -2.33 3.65
CA GLU A 271 -16.98 -1.46 3.70
C GLU A 271 -15.71 -2.27 3.92
N ARG A 272 -15.72 -3.20 4.89
CA ARG A 272 -14.60 -4.11 5.17
C ARG A 272 -14.24 -4.95 3.96
N LEU A 273 -15.21 -5.57 3.29
CA LEU A 273 -14.99 -6.42 2.12
C LEU A 273 -14.44 -5.61 0.92
N CYS A 274 -14.88 -4.36 0.75
CA CYS A 274 -14.27 -3.46 -0.23
C CYS A 274 -12.81 -3.17 0.12
N PHE A 275 -12.53 -2.82 1.38
CA PHE A 275 -11.16 -2.64 1.86
C PHE A 275 -10.31 -3.89 1.56
N GLU A 276 -10.78 -5.08 1.91
CA GLU A 276 -10.03 -6.33 1.68
C GLU A 276 -9.79 -6.60 0.19
N SER A 277 -10.79 -6.32 -0.65
CA SER A 277 -10.68 -6.55 -2.09
C SER A 277 -9.57 -5.71 -2.72
N VAL A 278 -9.43 -4.44 -2.35
CA VAL A 278 -8.43 -3.54 -2.94
C VAL A 278 -7.12 -3.51 -2.15
N GLY A 279 -7.19 -3.57 -0.82
CA GLY A 279 -6.07 -3.48 0.10
C GLY A 279 -5.28 -4.78 0.25
N TYR A 280 -5.92 -5.93 0.00
CA TYR A 280 -5.26 -7.25 0.06
C TYR A 280 -5.20 -7.90 -1.32
N PHE A 281 -6.34 -8.28 -1.92
CA PHE A 281 -6.33 -9.16 -3.11
C PHE A 281 -5.81 -8.46 -4.36
N GLN A 282 -6.17 -7.20 -4.58
CA GLN A 282 -5.62 -6.44 -5.70
C GLN A 282 -4.10 -6.26 -5.57
N THR A 283 -3.57 -6.10 -4.35
CA THR A 283 -2.12 -6.01 -4.17
C THR A 283 -1.45 -7.35 -4.49
N TYR A 284 -2.08 -8.49 -4.20
CA TYR A 284 -1.56 -9.80 -4.60
C TYR A 284 -1.50 -9.99 -6.11
N ILE A 285 -2.46 -9.41 -6.86
CA ILE A 285 -2.41 -9.41 -8.32
C ILE A 285 -1.22 -8.61 -8.83
N TYR A 286 -1.04 -7.39 -8.31
CA TYR A 286 0.08 -6.56 -8.70
C TYR A 286 1.43 -7.20 -8.35
N LYS A 287 1.62 -7.58 -7.07
CA LYS A 287 2.88 -8.16 -6.59
C LYS A 287 3.11 -9.56 -7.15
N GLY A 288 2.07 -10.37 -7.29
CA GLY A 288 2.12 -11.69 -7.92
C GLY A 288 2.65 -11.63 -9.35
N MET A 289 2.04 -10.80 -10.19
CA MET A 289 2.50 -10.62 -11.57
C MET A 289 3.87 -9.96 -11.66
N ALA A 290 4.19 -9.02 -10.77
CA ALA A 290 5.49 -8.35 -10.76
C ALA A 290 6.65 -9.29 -10.42
N HIS A 291 6.41 -10.32 -9.60
CA HIS A 291 7.44 -11.26 -9.14
C HIS A 291 7.32 -12.67 -9.75
N GLY A 292 6.36 -12.89 -10.64
CA GLY A 292 6.17 -14.17 -11.35
C GLY A 292 5.46 -15.26 -10.53
N SER A 293 4.71 -14.90 -9.49
CA SER A 293 3.76 -15.80 -8.84
C SER A 293 2.40 -15.70 -9.52
N TRP A 294 2.19 -16.62 -10.47
CA TRP A 294 0.94 -16.70 -11.22
C TRP A 294 -0.25 -17.02 -10.33
N ASN A 295 -0.02 -17.79 -9.25
CA ASN A 295 -1.09 -18.21 -8.36
C ASN A 295 -1.50 -17.11 -7.38
N ASP A 296 -0.57 -16.30 -6.85
CA ASP A 296 -0.93 -15.10 -6.08
C ASP A 296 -1.75 -14.12 -6.90
N ALA A 297 -1.51 -14.05 -8.22
CA ALA A 297 -2.31 -13.20 -9.09
C ALA A 297 -3.67 -13.80 -9.48
N THR A 298 -3.93 -15.07 -9.18
CA THR A 298 -5.14 -15.78 -9.61
C THR A 298 -5.83 -16.48 -8.44
N TYR A 299 -5.51 -17.75 -8.20
CA TYR A 299 -6.22 -18.62 -7.25
C TYR A 299 -5.91 -18.34 -5.78
N SER A 300 -4.68 -17.99 -5.44
CA SER A 300 -4.24 -17.73 -4.06
C SER A 300 -4.67 -16.33 -3.60
N ASP A 301 -5.98 -16.11 -3.53
CA ASP A 301 -6.62 -14.85 -3.16
C ASP A 301 -6.28 -13.66 -4.07
N GLY A 302 -5.84 -13.89 -5.31
CA GLY A 302 -5.62 -12.83 -6.30
C GLY A 302 -6.91 -12.44 -7.00
N SER A 303 -6.93 -12.57 -8.32
CA SER A 303 -8.10 -12.28 -9.17
C SER A 303 -9.37 -13.00 -8.70
N PHE A 304 -9.25 -14.28 -8.32
CA PHE A 304 -10.40 -15.06 -7.81
C PHE A 304 -10.71 -14.77 -6.33
N GLY A 305 -9.76 -14.17 -5.60
CA GLY A 305 -10.04 -13.50 -4.33
C GLY A 305 -11.01 -12.34 -4.57
N MET A 306 -10.67 -11.40 -5.45
CA MET A 306 -11.58 -10.29 -5.76
C MET A 306 -12.97 -10.75 -6.25
N ASP A 307 -13.05 -11.83 -7.04
CA ASP A 307 -14.34 -12.38 -7.47
C ASP A 307 -15.21 -12.89 -6.30
N ARG A 308 -14.60 -13.61 -5.36
CA ARG A 308 -15.29 -14.09 -4.16
C ARG A 308 -15.84 -12.93 -3.32
N TRP A 309 -15.06 -11.85 -3.17
CA TRP A 309 -15.49 -10.70 -2.38
C TRP A 309 -16.54 -9.86 -3.09
N LEU A 310 -16.49 -9.76 -4.43
CA LEU A 310 -17.56 -9.16 -5.22
C LEU A 310 -18.89 -9.92 -5.01
N VAL A 311 -18.87 -11.25 -4.97
CA VAL A 311 -20.06 -12.05 -4.66
C VAL A 311 -20.58 -11.76 -3.26
N ASN A 312 -19.69 -11.73 -2.25
CA ASN A 312 -20.09 -11.42 -0.88
C ASN A 312 -20.72 -10.02 -0.77
N VAL A 313 -20.09 -9.00 -1.35
CA VAL A 313 -20.63 -7.63 -1.38
C VAL A 313 -21.99 -7.56 -2.05
N LYS A 314 -22.18 -8.27 -3.18
CA LYS A 314 -23.50 -8.35 -3.84
C LYS A 314 -24.56 -9.00 -2.94
N GLN A 315 -24.19 -10.06 -2.23
CA GLN A 315 -25.09 -10.78 -1.34
C GLN A 315 -25.51 -9.93 -0.15
N ASP A 316 -24.55 -9.30 0.52
CA ASP A 316 -24.80 -8.44 1.68
C ASP A 316 -25.63 -7.21 1.26
N ALA A 317 -25.30 -6.60 0.12
CA ALA A 317 -26.09 -5.50 -0.44
C ALA A 317 -27.54 -5.91 -0.78
N SER A 318 -27.73 -7.14 -1.30
CA SER A 318 -29.06 -7.67 -1.56
C SER A 318 -29.86 -7.85 -0.27
N GLN A 319 -29.22 -8.35 0.79
CA GLN A 319 -29.83 -8.54 2.09
C GLN A 319 -30.25 -7.21 2.72
N ALA A 320 -29.34 -6.22 2.79
CA ALA A 320 -29.61 -4.89 3.32
C ALA A 320 -30.81 -4.23 2.62
N ARG A 321 -30.81 -4.24 1.28
CA ARG A 321 -31.92 -3.69 0.47
C ARG A 321 -33.24 -4.42 0.69
N ARG A 322 -33.22 -5.75 0.82
CA ARG A 322 -34.43 -6.54 1.08
C ARG A 322 -35.02 -6.25 2.46
N LEU A 323 -34.17 -6.13 3.48
CA LEU A 323 -34.59 -5.77 4.84
C LEU A 323 -35.17 -4.37 4.86
N ALA A 324 -34.46 -3.37 4.32
CA ALA A 324 -34.96 -1.99 4.23
C ALA A 324 -36.30 -1.90 3.49
N ALA A 325 -36.49 -2.68 2.41
CA ALA A 325 -37.77 -2.74 1.70
C ALA A 325 -38.90 -3.38 2.52
N LEU A 326 -38.61 -4.45 3.26
CA LEU A 326 -39.57 -5.08 4.16
C LEU A 326 -39.97 -4.15 5.29
N GLU A 327 -39.00 -3.56 5.99
CA GLU A 327 -39.19 -2.62 7.09
C GLU A 327 -40.03 -1.42 6.67
N LYS A 328 -39.69 -0.81 5.53
CA LYS A 328 -40.49 0.28 4.93
C LYS A 328 -41.93 -0.16 4.64
N LYS A 329 -42.14 -1.39 4.16
CA LYS A 329 -43.47 -1.92 3.85
C LYS A 329 -44.31 -2.20 5.10
N VAL A 330 -43.68 -2.64 6.19
CA VAL A 330 -44.38 -2.93 7.45
C VAL A 330 -44.41 -1.74 8.42
N GLY A 331 -43.82 -0.60 8.04
CA GLY A 331 -43.79 0.61 8.86
C GLY A 331 -42.82 0.55 10.03
N ILE A 332 -41.77 -0.28 9.94
CA ILE A 332 -40.67 -0.32 10.89
C ILE A 332 -39.60 0.68 10.43
N THR A 333 -39.16 1.53 11.35
CA THR A 333 -37.92 2.29 11.21
C THR A 333 -36.87 1.56 12.03
N TRP A 334 -35.97 0.83 11.37
CA TRP A 334 -34.87 0.17 12.06
C TRP A 334 -33.98 1.20 12.77
N VAL A 335 -33.53 0.84 13.96
CA VAL A 335 -32.63 1.63 14.79
C VAL A 335 -31.32 0.84 14.87
N PRO A 336 -30.20 1.35 14.33
CA PRO A 336 -28.91 0.69 14.43
C PRO A 336 -28.57 0.31 15.86
N GLU A 337 -28.09 -0.91 16.04
CA GLU A 337 -27.79 -1.44 17.36
C GLU A 337 -26.65 -0.68 18.04
N SER A 338 -26.65 -0.65 19.38
CA SER A 338 -25.69 0.13 20.16
C SER A 338 -24.24 -0.30 19.97
N PHE A 339 -23.99 -1.56 19.58
CA PHE A 339 -22.64 -2.09 19.36
C PHE A 339 -21.92 -1.46 18.17
N TRP A 340 -22.65 -0.78 17.27
CA TRP A 340 -22.03 0.01 16.20
C TRP A 340 -21.40 1.30 16.71
N LYS A 341 -21.94 1.88 17.79
CA LYS A 341 -21.53 3.20 18.33
C LYS A 341 -20.54 3.10 19.48
N THR A 342 -20.70 2.08 20.32
CA THR A 342 -19.97 1.95 21.59
C THR A 342 -19.68 0.49 21.90
N GLY A 343 -18.63 0.24 22.67
CA GLY A 343 -18.24 -1.10 23.10
C GLY A 343 -16.88 -1.05 23.77
N GLU A 344 -16.53 -2.09 24.54
CA GLU A 344 -15.33 -2.09 25.38
C GLU A 344 -14.04 -1.64 24.66
N TRP A 345 -13.86 -2.08 23.41
CA TRP A 345 -12.75 -1.65 22.55
C TRP A 345 -12.98 -0.30 21.87
N LEU A 346 -14.18 -0.07 21.29
CA LEU A 346 -14.52 1.18 20.60
C LEU A 346 -14.38 2.39 21.54
N ASP A 347 -14.75 2.23 22.80
CA ASP A 347 -14.72 3.29 23.81
C ASP A 347 -13.30 3.73 24.18
N GLN A 348 -12.27 2.97 23.77
CA GLN A 348 -10.86 3.32 23.96
C GLN A 348 -10.28 4.13 22.79
N LEU A 349 -11.03 4.31 21.71
CA LEU A 349 -10.53 4.95 20.49
C LEU A 349 -10.49 6.47 20.62
N THR A 350 -9.70 7.08 19.75
CA THR A 350 -9.55 8.54 19.68
C THR A 350 -10.86 9.23 19.29
N GLY A 351 -11.65 8.65 18.38
CA GLY A 351 -12.92 9.22 17.94
C GLY A 351 -13.88 9.57 19.09
N PRO A 352 -14.28 8.60 19.93
CA PRO A 352 -15.15 8.86 21.07
C PRO A 352 -14.56 9.85 22.08
N TYR A 353 -13.24 9.80 22.30
CA TYR A 353 -12.55 10.76 23.15
C TYR A 353 -12.68 12.19 22.60
N ILE A 354 -12.40 12.43 21.33
CA ILE A 354 -12.53 13.76 20.70
C ILE A 354 -13.97 14.26 20.81
N VAL A 355 -14.94 13.44 20.41
CA VAL A 355 -16.37 13.83 20.43
C VAL A 355 -16.82 14.22 21.83
N LYS A 356 -16.36 13.51 22.87
CA LYS A 356 -16.73 13.76 24.27
C LYS A 356 -15.99 14.95 24.87
N ASN A 357 -14.68 15.05 24.66
CA ASN A 357 -13.80 15.98 25.37
C ASN A 357 -13.53 17.28 24.61
N HIS A 358 -13.71 17.28 23.29
CA HIS A 358 -13.45 18.41 22.40
C HIS A 358 -14.59 18.63 21.40
N PRO A 359 -15.84 18.83 21.87
CA PRO A 359 -17.00 18.94 21.00
C PRO A 359 -16.85 20.09 20.00
N GLY A 360 -17.19 19.83 18.74
CA GLY A 360 -17.09 20.80 17.64
C GLY A 360 -15.71 20.94 17.02
N LYS A 361 -14.74 20.12 17.43
CA LYS A 361 -13.39 20.04 16.84
C LYS A 361 -13.11 18.65 16.30
N THR A 362 -12.18 18.58 15.35
CA THR A 362 -11.59 17.34 14.81
C THR A 362 -10.16 17.19 15.30
N ILE A 363 -9.53 16.03 15.06
CA ILE A 363 -8.10 15.87 15.38
C ILE A 363 -7.22 16.90 14.66
N PHE A 364 -7.60 17.31 13.45
CA PHE A 364 -6.86 18.30 12.66
C PHE A 364 -6.92 19.70 13.29
N ASP A 365 -8.00 20.04 14.00
CA ASP A 365 -8.08 21.28 14.77
C ASP A 365 -7.27 21.21 16.08
N LEU A 366 -7.09 20.01 16.62
CA LEU A 366 -6.35 19.74 17.86
C LEU A 366 -4.84 19.60 17.63
N CYS A 367 -4.44 19.22 16.42
CA CYS A 367 -3.07 19.06 15.97
C CYS A 367 -2.81 19.97 14.75
N PRO A 368 -2.68 21.29 14.95
CA PRO A 368 -2.58 22.27 13.85
C PRO A 368 -1.20 22.37 13.21
N ASP A 369 -0.21 21.61 13.71
CA ASP A 369 1.17 21.68 13.22
C ASP A 369 1.26 21.14 11.78
N PRO A 370 2.16 21.69 10.94
CA PRO A 370 2.35 21.20 9.59
C PRO A 370 2.74 19.72 9.56
N GLY A 371 2.09 18.95 8.69
CA GLY A 371 2.41 17.55 8.47
C GLY A 371 3.62 17.34 7.57
N TRP A 372 3.97 16.08 7.35
CA TRP A 372 5.06 15.69 6.46
C TRP A 372 4.79 16.15 5.02
N LEU A 373 3.56 16.00 4.54
CA LEU A 373 3.16 16.41 3.19
C LEU A 373 3.26 17.92 2.95
N ASP A 374 3.23 18.74 4.01
CA ASP A 374 3.39 20.20 3.91
C ASP A 374 4.85 20.61 3.67
N THR A 375 5.80 19.75 4.02
CA THR A 375 7.24 20.06 4.03
C THR A 375 8.06 19.19 3.09
N HIS A 376 7.48 18.11 2.58
CA HIS A 376 8.14 17.18 1.67
C HIS A 376 7.36 17.08 0.36
N HIS A 377 8.02 17.42 -0.74
CA HIS A 377 7.40 17.49 -2.05
C HIS A 377 8.08 16.52 -3.02
N ALA A 378 7.40 16.21 -4.12
CA ALA A 378 7.99 15.43 -5.21
C ALA A 378 9.25 16.14 -5.76
N PRO A 379 10.31 15.40 -6.09
CA PRO A 379 11.53 16.00 -6.62
C PRO A 379 11.26 16.67 -7.97
N ALA A 380 11.98 17.78 -8.23
CA ALA A 380 11.81 18.58 -9.45
C ALA A 380 11.96 17.74 -10.73
N GLU A 381 12.89 16.79 -10.76
CA GLU A 381 13.14 15.91 -11.91
C GLU A 381 11.93 15.03 -12.28
N GLU A 382 11.17 14.55 -11.28
CA GLU A 382 9.95 13.77 -11.53
C GLU A 382 8.84 14.65 -12.11
N VAL A 383 8.66 15.85 -11.58
CA VAL A 383 7.69 16.83 -12.09
C VAL A 383 8.05 17.24 -13.52
N GLU A 384 9.33 17.50 -13.79
CA GLU A 384 9.83 17.84 -15.12
C GLU A 384 9.63 16.69 -16.11
N TYR A 385 9.96 15.46 -15.72
CA TYR A 385 9.74 14.26 -16.53
C TYR A 385 8.26 14.12 -16.93
N ILE A 386 7.34 14.21 -15.97
CA ILE A 386 5.91 14.06 -16.22
C ILE A 386 5.40 15.17 -17.13
N ASN A 387 5.73 16.44 -16.84
CA ASN A 387 5.31 17.58 -17.64
C ASN A 387 5.82 17.50 -19.08
N ARG A 388 7.09 17.09 -19.26
CA ARG A 388 7.67 16.84 -20.58
C ARG A 388 6.86 15.78 -21.33
N LYS A 389 6.55 14.64 -20.69
CA LYS A 389 5.81 13.55 -21.33
C LYS A 389 4.35 13.88 -21.64
N ILE A 390 3.66 14.61 -20.76
CA ILE A 390 2.29 15.09 -21.02
C ILE A 390 2.28 15.98 -22.26
N LYS A 391 3.23 16.91 -22.37
CA LYS A 391 3.38 17.79 -23.53
C LYS A 391 3.71 17.02 -24.81
N GLU A 392 4.66 16.08 -24.76
CA GLU A 392 5.03 15.22 -25.89
C GLU A 392 3.86 14.39 -26.42
N LEU A 393 2.96 13.94 -25.54
CA LEU A 393 1.83 13.09 -25.89
C LEU A 393 0.54 13.88 -26.18
N GLY A 394 0.54 15.20 -26.01
CA GLY A 394 -0.64 16.05 -26.18
C GLY A 394 -1.76 15.74 -25.18
N TRP A 395 -1.41 15.32 -23.97
CA TRP A 395 -2.39 14.99 -22.93
C TRP A 395 -2.78 16.22 -22.12
N LYS A 396 -3.98 16.21 -21.55
CA LYS A 396 -4.39 17.20 -20.54
C LYS A 396 -3.74 16.86 -19.21
N THR A 397 -3.34 17.89 -18.47
CA THR A 397 -2.99 17.74 -17.06
C THR A 397 -4.24 17.35 -16.27
N GLY A 398 -4.05 16.48 -15.28
CA GLY A 398 -5.12 16.03 -14.37
C GLY A 398 -5.52 17.07 -13.35
#